data_AF-A0AA35SGV5-F1
#
_entry.id   AF-A0AA35SGV5-F1
#
_cell.length_a   1.000
_cell.length_b   1.000
_cell.length_c   1.000
_cell.angle_alpha   90.00
_cell.angle_beta   90.00
_cell.angle_gamma   90.00
#
_symmetry.space_group_name_H-M   'P 1'
#
loop_
_entity.id
_entity.type
_entity.pdbx_description
1 polymer ?
#
loop_
_entity_poly.entity_id
_entity_poly.type
_entity_poly.pdbx_seq_one_letter_code
_entity_poly.pdbx_strand_id
1 'polypeptide(L)'
;MDAHINVQNFGPIEKAEIDLRPLTVFVGENNTGKTYLAALIYALHQNFEGISQLPWADSVTSYFSFAYRSRDRYSQSQQDALQQDMLGVLEKLNTPGCPFKFSDLPQLIHAGLESRLTDQEDFTNELERCFDLESASKLIRFTGSRGNEMKVSLSVREGNQRYWDFEARAAGSADPTITGHINPDMILLDANDSMRKTEFNEISDVERLFRNLGIRRWRTNSYYLPAARSGIMQSHGVIATALIKRATRIGLDRLEVSTFSGMIADFLEQIVRYKERKGSSSSIRRVAEQLEAELLEGKIEVKRPTSEAYPEFCTVQIRRKKAYG
;
A
#
# COMPACT_ATOMS: atom_id res chain seq x y z
N MET A 1 16.01 5.34 -3.04
CA MET A 1 15.01 5.77 -2.06
C MET A 1 14.93 4.67 -1.04
N ASP A 2 15.07 5.04 0.22
CA ASP A 2 15.18 4.13 1.33
C ASP A 2 14.07 4.45 2.32
N ALA A 3 13.36 3.39 2.74
CA ALA A 3 12.33 3.50 3.75
C ALA A 3 12.84 2.88 5.03
N HIS A 4 12.97 3.69 6.07
CA HIS A 4 13.47 3.29 7.38
C HIS A 4 12.30 3.11 8.34
N ILE A 5 12.18 1.93 8.93
CA ILE A 5 11.12 1.57 9.88
C ILE A 5 11.73 1.30 11.24
N ASN A 6 11.19 1.94 12.27
CA ASN A 6 11.53 1.66 13.67
C ASN A 6 10.27 1.20 14.40
N VAL A 7 10.39 0.13 15.17
CA VAL A 7 9.29 -0.50 15.90
C VAL A 7 9.74 -0.76 17.32
N GLN A 8 8.91 -0.41 18.30
CA GLN A 8 9.13 -0.73 19.71
C GLN A 8 7.83 -1.19 20.35
N ASN A 9 7.93 -2.19 21.22
CA ASN A 9 6.81 -2.76 21.99
C ASN A 9 5.58 -3.11 21.13
N PHE A 10 5.80 -3.79 20.00
CA PHE A 10 4.76 -4.14 19.01
C PHE A 10 4.58 -5.66 18.92
N GLY A 11 3.51 -6.18 19.51
CA GLY A 11 3.23 -7.60 19.64
C GLY A 11 4.41 -8.33 20.29
N PRO A 12 5.03 -9.32 19.62
CA PRO A 12 6.21 -10.01 20.14
C PRO A 12 7.51 -9.19 19.98
N ILE A 13 7.51 -8.06 19.26
CA ILE A 13 8.69 -7.28 18.95
C ILE A 13 8.98 -6.29 20.09
N GLU A 14 10.15 -6.40 20.72
CA GLU A 14 10.61 -5.43 21.71
C GLU A 14 11.14 -4.17 21.04
N LYS A 15 12.04 -4.36 20.09
CA LYS A 15 12.64 -3.33 19.26
C LYS A 15 13.04 -3.93 17.92
N ALA A 16 12.79 -3.22 16.84
CA ALA A 16 13.30 -3.53 15.51
C ALA A 16 13.58 -2.24 14.74
N GLU A 17 14.65 -2.27 13.94
CA GLU A 17 15.07 -1.15 13.09
C GLU A 17 15.46 -1.74 11.74
N ILE A 18 14.77 -1.34 10.67
CA ILE A 18 14.89 -1.94 9.34
C ILE A 18 14.97 -0.86 8.27
N ASP A 19 15.95 -0.99 7.38
CA ASP A 19 15.96 -0.29 6.10
C ASP A 19 15.36 -1.19 5.02
N LEU A 20 14.18 -0.83 4.53
CA LEU A 20 13.56 -1.52 3.40
C LEU A 20 14.28 -1.15 2.11
N ARG A 21 14.76 -2.19 1.43
CA ARG A 21 15.36 -2.13 0.09
C ARG A 21 14.53 -2.95 -0.90
N PRO A 22 14.75 -2.79 -2.23
CA PRO A 22 13.99 -3.49 -3.26
C PRO A 22 13.90 -5.01 -3.06
N LEU A 23 14.91 -5.62 -2.43
CA LEU A 23 14.85 -6.97 -1.90
C LEU A 23 15.28 -6.96 -0.43
N THR A 24 14.36 -7.33 0.46
CA THR A 24 14.62 -7.42 1.91
C THR A 24 14.21 -8.82 2.38
N VAL A 25 15.12 -9.54 3.03
CA VAL A 25 14.91 -10.92 3.49
C VAL A 25 15.09 -10.98 5.00
N PHE A 26 14.05 -11.42 5.72
CA PHE A 26 14.10 -11.65 7.17
C PHE A 26 14.38 -13.12 7.46
N VAL A 27 15.50 -13.40 8.14
CA VAL A 27 15.92 -14.76 8.53
C VAL A 27 16.06 -14.85 10.05
N GLY A 28 15.69 -15.98 10.64
CA GLY A 28 15.85 -16.25 12.07
C GLY A 28 14.86 -17.30 12.58
N GLU A 29 14.99 -17.66 13.86
CA GLU A 29 14.17 -18.68 14.53
C GLU A 29 12.67 -18.37 14.51
N ASN A 30 11.83 -19.39 14.67
CA ASN A 30 10.38 -19.18 14.76
C ASN A 30 10.02 -18.29 15.96
N ASN A 31 8.90 -17.58 15.86
CA ASN A 31 8.35 -16.71 16.92
C ASN A 31 9.20 -15.47 17.28
N THR A 32 10.17 -15.08 16.46
CA THR A 32 10.95 -13.84 16.65
C THR A 32 10.27 -12.56 16.15
N GLY A 33 8.99 -12.62 15.78
CA GLY A 33 8.24 -11.46 15.28
C GLY A 33 8.36 -11.17 13.78
N LYS A 34 9.03 -12.02 12.98
CA LYS A 34 9.14 -11.86 11.51
C LYS A 34 7.78 -11.67 10.82
N THR A 35 6.79 -12.50 11.16
CA THR A 35 5.43 -12.40 10.59
C THR A 35 4.73 -11.11 11.02
N TYR A 36 4.91 -10.68 12.28
CA TYR A 36 4.37 -9.41 12.77
C TYR A 36 4.99 -8.23 12.02
N LEU A 37 6.29 -8.28 11.78
CA LEU A 37 6.97 -7.24 11.04
C LEU A 37 6.53 -7.19 9.57
N ALA A 38 6.40 -8.34 8.91
CA ALA A 38 5.87 -8.41 7.55
C ALA A 38 4.44 -7.88 7.45
N ALA A 39 3.60 -8.20 8.43
CA ALA A 39 2.23 -7.69 8.53
C ALA A 39 2.18 -6.18 8.76
N LEU A 40 3.06 -5.65 9.63
CA LEU A 40 3.17 -4.21 9.85
C LEU A 40 3.64 -3.47 8.59
N ILE A 41 4.63 -4.00 7.87
CA ILE A 41 5.08 -3.45 6.59
C ILE A 41 3.93 -3.44 5.58
N TYR A 42 3.13 -4.49 5.55
CA TYR A 42 1.95 -4.56 4.69
C TYR A 42 0.90 -3.51 5.08
N ALA A 43 0.57 -3.37 6.36
CA ALA A 43 -0.37 -2.36 6.87
C ALA A 43 0.09 -0.93 6.53
N LEU A 44 1.38 -0.62 6.74
CA LEU A 44 1.97 0.67 6.33
C LEU A 44 1.85 0.87 4.81
N HIS A 45 2.14 -0.15 4.02
CA HIS A 45 2.02 -0.06 2.57
C HIS A 45 0.57 0.17 2.13
N GLN A 46 -0.42 -0.47 2.75
CA GLN A 46 -1.83 -0.24 2.45
C GLN A 46 -2.28 1.17 2.86
N ASN A 47 -1.92 1.60 4.07
CA ASN A 47 -2.28 2.92 4.59
C ASN A 47 -1.77 4.07 3.71
N PHE A 48 -0.54 3.96 3.19
CA PHE A 48 0.08 5.02 2.37
C PHE A 48 -0.11 4.84 0.86
N GLU A 49 -0.89 3.85 0.42
CA GLU A 49 -1.02 3.45 -0.99
C GLU A 49 0.36 3.14 -1.64
N GLY A 50 1.29 2.63 -0.84
CA GLY A 50 2.68 2.40 -1.18
C GLY A 50 3.64 3.32 -0.43
N ILE A 51 4.80 2.78 -0.07
CA ILE A 51 5.87 3.55 0.56
C ILE A 51 6.66 4.24 -0.56
N SER A 52 6.20 5.43 -0.96
CA SER A 52 6.75 6.21 -2.07
C SER A 52 7.22 7.59 -1.63
N GLN A 53 7.78 8.39 -2.54
CA GLN A 53 8.30 9.73 -2.21
C GLN A 53 7.18 10.69 -1.81
N LEU A 54 6.02 10.56 -2.45
CA LEU A 54 4.84 11.36 -2.17
C LEU A 54 3.68 10.41 -1.86
N PRO A 55 3.31 10.22 -0.59
CA PRO A 55 2.20 9.33 -0.22
C PRO A 55 0.89 9.87 -0.80
N TRP A 56 -0.02 8.97 -1.17
CA TRP A 56 -1.35 9.29 -1.73
C TRP A 56 -1.37 10.20 -2.97
N ALA A 57 -0.30 10.26 -3.76
CA ALA A 57 -0.22 11.16 -4.92
C ALA A 57 -1.44 11.06 -5.87
N ASP A 58 -1.99 9.86 -6.04
CA ASP A 58 -3.19 9.63 -6.85
C ASP A 58 -4.47 10.17 -6.21
N SER A 59 -4.63 9.95 -4.91
CA SER A 59 -5.74 10.46 -4.13
C SER A 59 -5.71 11.99 -4.05
N VAL A 60 -4.51 12.59 -3.91
CA VAL A 60 -4.31 14.04 -4.02
C VAL A 60 -4.69 14.54 -5.42
N THR A 61 -4.23 13.86 -6.47
CA THR A 61 -4.61 14.21 -7.85
C THR A 61 -6.12 14.21 -8.02
N SER A 62 -6.80 13.20 -7.44
CA SER A 62 -8.24 13.03 -7.54
C SER A 62 -9.01 14.08 -6.74
N TYR A 63 -8.57 14.37 -5.52
CA TYR A 63 -9.14 15.44 -4.70
C TYR A 63 -8.98 16.80 -5.36
N PHE A 64 -7.79 17.08 -5.88
CA PHE A 64 -7.51 18.30 -6.63
C PHE A 64 -8.41 18.44 -7.86
N SER A 65 -8.52 17.37 -8.67
CA SER A 65 -9.41 17.34 -9.84
C SER A 65 -10.87 17.58 -9.44
N PHE A 66 -11.31 17.01 -8.32
CA PHE A 66 -12.67 17.18 -7.80
C PHE A 66 -12.93 18.61 -7.33
N ALA A 67 -12.01 19.19 -6.56
CA ALA A 67 -12.10 20.57 -6.07
C ALA A 67 -12.18 21.55 -7.24
N TYR A 68 -11.35 21.36 -8.27
CA TYR A 68 -11.35 22.20 -9.46
C TYR A 68 -12.62 22.04 -10.30
N ARG A 69 -13.09 20.81 -10.56
CA ARG A 69 -14.34 20.57 -11.29
C ARG A 69 -15.59 21.04 -10.53
N SER A 70 -15.50 21.09 -9.20
CA SER A 70 -16.58 21.54 -8.33
C SER A 70 -16.53 23.04 -8.06
N ARG A 71 -15.66 23.81 -8.74
CA ARG A 71 -15.45 25.23 -8.45
C ARG A 71 -16.72 26.09 -8.50
N ASP A 72 -17.67 25.70 -9.34
CA ASP A 72 -18.96 26.40 -9.48
C ASP A 72 -19.81 26.34 -8.20
N ARG A 73 -19.44 25.49 -7.23
CA ARG A 73 -20.05 25.41 -5.89
C ARG A 73 -19.44 26.38 -4.88
N TYR A 74 -18.32 27.02 -5.19
CA TYR A 74 -17.66 28.00 -4.32
C TYR A 74 -18.13 29.43 -4.61
N SER A 75 -17.95 30.33 -3.64
CA SER A 75 -18.21 31.76 -3.86
C SER A 75 -17.21 32.35 -4.86
N GLN A 76 -17.56 33.45 -5.51
CA GLN A 76 -16.69 34.13 -6.50
C GLN A 76 -15.28 34.39 -5.93
N SER A 77 -15.18 34.88 -4.70
CA SER A 77 -13.91 35.12 -4.00
C SER A 77 -13.04 33.87 -3.85
N GLN A 78 -13.65 32.72 -3.60
CA GLN A 78 -12.96 31.45 -3.44
C GLN A 78 -12.51 30.88 -4.79
N GLN A 79 -13.32 31.07 -5.83
CA GLN A 79 -12.95 30.70 -7.20
C GLN A 79 -11.74 31.48 -7.67
N ASP A 80 -11.75 32.81 -7.46
CA ASP A 80 -10.65 33.69 -7.86
C ASP A 80 -9.36 33.32 -7.12
N ALA A 81 -9.43 33.02 -5.81
CA ALA A 81 -8.29 32.59 -5.02
C ALA A 81 -7.71 31.25 -5.53
N LEU A 82 -8.55 30.24 -5.76
CA LEU A 82 -8.11 28.94 -6.29
C LEU A 82 -7.45 29.09 -7.67
N GLN A 83 -8.00 29.97 -8.52
CA GLN A 83 -7.44 30.24 -9.85
C GLN A 83 -6.09 30.95 -9.76
N GLN A 84 -5.92 31.92 -8.86
CA GLN A 84 -4.64 32.59 -8.66
C GLN A 84 -3.57 31.64 -8.13
N ASP A 85 -3.90 30.79 -7.15
CA ASP A 85 -3.00 29.75 -6.64
C ASP A 85 -2.52 28.82 -7.77
N MET A 86 -3.42 28.46 -8.70
CA MET A 86 -3.10 27.62 -9.84
C MET A 86 -2.19 28.27 -10.87
N LEU A 87 -2.43 29.55 -11.17
CA LEU A 87 -1.54 30.30 -12.04
C LEU A 87 -0.13 30.40 -11.44
N GLY A 88 -0.03 30.62 -10.11
CA GLY A 88 1.25 30.62 -9.41
C GLY A 88 1.99 29.28 -9.48
N VAL A 89 1.27 28.16 -9.40
CA VAL A 89 1.86 26.81 -9.59
C VAL A 89 2.39 26.64 -11.01
N LEU A 90 1.61 26.99 -12.03
CA LEU A 90 2.01 26.89 -13.43
C LEU A 90 3.24 27.76 -13.74
N GLU A 91 3.28 28.99 -13.22
CA GLU A 91 4.43 29.88 -13.36
C GLU A 91 5.70 29.28 -12.75
N LYS A 92 5.60 28.74 -11.53
CA LYS A 92 6.73 28.07 -10.87
C LYS A 92 7.19 26.81 -11.62
N LEU A 93 6.26 26.02 -12.16
CA LEU A 93 6.59 24.82 -12.96
C LEU A 93 7.35 25.16 -14.24
N ASN A 94 7.00 26.28 -14.87
CA ASN A 94 7.63 26.76 -16.10
C ASN A 94 8.89 27.61 -15.86
N THR A 95 9.18 28.00 -14.61
CA THR A 95 10.39 28.76 -14.27
C THR A 95 11.67 27.95 -14.58
N PRO A 96 12.53 28.40 -15.53
CA PRO A 96 13.73 27.66 -15.90
C PRO A 96 14.76 27.60 -14.77
N GLY A 97 15.43 26.46 -14.60
CA GLY A 97 16.56 26.32 -13.68
C GLY A 97 16.20 26.21 -12.19
N CYS A 98 14.94 26.44 -11.80
CA CYS A 98 14.47 26.31 -10.41
C CYS A 98 13.78 24.97 -10.19
N PRO A 99 14.18 24.12 -9.22
CA PRO A 99 13.44 22.90 -8.90
C PRO A 99 12.05 23.23 -8.34
N PHE A 100 11.08 22.37 -8.60
CA PHE A 100 9.72 22.50 -8.07
C PHE A 100 9.62 21.68 -6.79
N LYS A 101 9.37 22.35 -5.66
CA LYS A 101 9.37 21.77 -4.32
C LYS A 101 7.97 21.49 -3.82
N PHE A 102 7.88 20.72 -2.74
CA PHE A 102 6.61 20.49 -2.04
C PHE A 102 6.00 21.79 -1.51
N SER A 103 6.81 22.71 -0.99
CA SER A 103 6.38 24.05 -0.55
C SER A 103 5.83 24.94 -1.66
N ASP A 104 6.04 24.57 -2.92
CA ASP A 104 5.48 25.29 -4.07
C ASP A 104 4.05 24.87 -4.39
N LEU A 105 3.53 23.85 -3.71
CA LEU A 105 2.15 23.41 -3.85
C LEU A 105 1.17 24.38 -3.16
N PRO A 106 -0.09 24.44 -3.63
CA PRO A 106 -1.14 25.19 -2.96
C PRO A 106 -1.41 24.67 -1.55
N GLN A 107 -1.79 25.58 -0.65
CA GLN A 107 -2.09 25.27 0.75
C GLN A 107 -3.19 24.23 0.93
N LEU A 108 -4.16 24.18 0.00
CA LEU A 108 -5.21 23.17 0.00
C LEU A 108 -4.66 21.75 -0.20
N ILE A 109 -3.57 21.59 -0.96
CA ILE A 109 -2.89 20.32 -1.14
C ILE A 109 -2.07 19.95 0.11
N HIS A 110 -1.37 20.93 0.70
CA HIS A 110 -0.68 20.75 1.98
C HIS A 110 -1.64 20.22 3.05
N ALA A 111 -2.76 20.91 3.27
CA ALA A 111 -3.75 20.54 4.26
C ALA A 111 -4.33 19.14 4.01
N GLY A 112 -4.63 18.79 2.75
CA GLY A 112 -5.14 17.46 2.39
C GLY A 112 -4.14 16.34 2.67
N LEU A 113 -2.86 16.57 2.38
CA LEU A 113 -1.79 15.60 2.61
C LEU A 113 -1.44 15.45 4.08
N GLU A 114 -1.33 16.57 4.81
CA GLU A 114 -1.06 16.55 6.25
C GLU A 114 -2.19 15.87 7.00
N SER A 115 -3.46 16.17 6.66
CA SER A 115 -4.62 15.54 7.27
C SER A 115 -4.61 14.02 7.11
N ARG A 116 -4.24 13.51 5.93
CA ARG A 116 -4.12 12.06 5.66
C ARG A 116 -2.96 11.43 6.42
N LEU A 117 -1.85 12.16 6.57
CA LEU A 117 -0.67 11.68 7.30
C LEU A 117 -0.89 11.60 8.81
N THR A 118 -1.78 12.43 9.33
CA THR A 118 -2.14 12.44 10.75
C THR A 118 -3.46 11.72 11.04
N ASP A 119 -4.05 11.03 10.06
CA ASP A 119 -5.34 10.34 10.23
C ASP A 119 -5.18 9.13 11.15
N GLN A 120 -5.71 9.24 12.37
CA GLN A 120 -5.64 8.22 13.41
C GLN A 120 -6.54 7.01 13.11
N GLU A 121 -7.67 7.23 12.46
CA GLU A 121 -8.68 6.20 12.26
C GLU A 121 -8.24 5.23 11.14
N ASP A 122 -7.75 5.76 10.02
CA ASP A 122 -7.31 4.97 8.86
C ASP A 122 -6.21 3.95 9.24
N PHE A 123 -5.15 4.40 9.90
CA PHE A 123 -4.03 3.52 10.27
C PHE A 123 -4.41 2.51 11.37
N THR A 124 -5.20 2.95 12.36
CA THR A 124 -5.64 2.07 13.46
C THR A 124 -6.53 0.95 12.95
N ASN A 125 -7.50 1.29 12.10
CA ASN A 125 -8.37 0.33 11.43
C ASN A 125 -7.56 -0.66 10.59
N GLU A 126 -6.52 -0.19 9.88
CA GLU A 126 -5.69 -1.07 9.06
C GLU A 126 -4.84 -2.03 9.91
N LEU A 127 -4.36 -1.60 11.09
CA LEU A 127 -3.72 -2.50 12.06
C LEU A 127 -4.70 -3.55 12.57
N GLU A 128 -5.89 -3.14 13.00
CA GLU A 128 -6.92 -4.05 13.49
C GLU A 128 -7.32 -5.08 12.44
N ARG A 129 -7.50 -4.62 11.19
CA ARG A 129 -7.79 -5.48 10.05
C ARG A 129 -6.65 -6.46 9.77
N CYS A 130 -5.40 -6.00 9.71
CA CYS A 130 -4.25 -6.83 9.38
C CYS A 130 -3.95 -7.89 10.45
N PHE A 131 -4.18 -7.57 11.72
CA PHE A 131 -3.89 -8.44 12.85
C PHE A 131 -5.11 -9.20 13.38
N ASP A 132 -6.31 -8.97 12.81
CA ASP A 132 -7.58 -9.56 13.26
C ASP A 132 -7.85 -9.25 14.74
N LEU A 133 -7.80 -7.97 15.09
CA LEU A 133 -7.94 -7.47 16.46
C LEU A 133 -9.16 -6.55 16.58
N GLU A 134 -9.86 -6.63 17.71
CA GLU A 134 -10.91 -5.67 18.08
C GLU A 134 -10.36 -4.29 18.49
N SER A 135 -9.07 -4.21 18.80
CA SER A 135 -8.39 -2.96 19.16
C SER A 135 -6.89 -3.06 18.91
N ALA A 136 -6.31 -2.05 18.28
CA ALA A 136 -4.86 -1.93 18.09
C ALA A 136 -4.07 -1.90 19.41
N SER A 137 -4.70 -1.52 20.53
CA SER A 137 -4.05 -1.55 21.86
C SER A 137 -3.57 -2.95 22.27
N LYS A 138 -4.17 -4.02 21.74
CA LYS A 138 -3.72 -5.41 21.95
C LYS A 138 -2.33 -5.68 21.34
N LEU A 139 -1.84 -4.81 20.46
CA LEU A 139 -0.48 -4.87 19.93
C LEU A 139 0.56 -4.27 20.88
N ILE A 140 0.17 -3.58 21.95
CA ILE A 140 1.15 -3.06 22.91
C ILE A 140 1.77 -4.22 23.68
N ARG A 141 3.10 -4.38 23.59
CA ARG A 141 3.81 -5.45 24.29
C ARG A 141 3.72 -5.23 25.81
N PHE A 142 3.21 -6.24 26.52
CA PHE A 142 2.95 -6.22 27.97
C PHE A 142 1.98 -5.09 28.40
N THR A 143 0.74 -5.15 27.93
CA THR A 143 -0.38 -4.23 28.26
C THR A 143 -0.63 -4.00 29.77
N GLY A 144 -0.07 -4.82 30.67
CA GLY A 144 -0.26 -4.74 32.13
C GLY A 144 0.83 -4.01 32.92
N SER A 145 1.99 -3.71 32.33
CA SER A 145 3.05 -2.95 33.00
C SER A 145 2.90 -1.45 32.73
N ARG A 146 2.69 -0.66 33.78
CA ARG A 146 2.64 0.82 33.70
C ARG A 146 3.88 1.32 32.96
N GLY A 147 3.70 2.00 31.82
CA GLY A 147 4.75 2.72 31.12
C GLY A 147 5.22 2.13 29.78
N ASN A 148 4.67 0.99 29.32
CA ASN A 148 5.00 0.50 27.97
C ASN A 148 4.22 1.27 26.90
N GLU A 149 4.96 1.99 26.07
CA GLU A 149 4.46 2.70 24.89
C GLU A 149 4.85 1.89 23.64
N MET A 150 3.87 1.52 22.83
CA MET A 150 4.09 1.03 21.47
C MET A 150 4.50 2.22 20.61
N LYS A 151 5.55 2.03 19.82
CA LYS A 151 6.00 3.03 18.85
C LYS A 151 6.23 2.37 17.50
N VAL A 152 5.64 2.94 16.46
CA VAL A 152 5.91 2.59 15.06
C VAL A 152 6.29 3.88 14.36
N SER A 153 7.44 3.93 13.69
CA SER A 153 7.78 5.05 12.82
C SER A 153 8.27 4.58 11.46
N LEU A 154 7.97 5.40 10.46
CA LEU A 154 8.39 5.24 9.08
C LEU A 154 9.01 6.56 8.63
N SER A 155 10.21 6.50 8.05
CA SER A 155 10.89 7.65 7.46
C SER A 155 11.31 7.30 6.04
N VAL A 156 10.88 8.12 5.09
CA VAL A 156 11.22 7.96 3.68
C VAL A 156 12.30 8.97 3.30
N ARG A 157 13.38 8.48 2.68
CA ARG A 157 14.55 9.30 2.33
C ARG A 157 15.09 9.00 0.93
N GLU A 158 15.76 9.98 0.34
CA GLU A 158 16.61 9.81 -0.83
C GLU A 158 17.93 10.57 -0.61
N GLY A 159 19.04 9.83 -0.53
CA GLY A 159 20.31 10.40 -0.09
C GLY A 159 20.22 10.97 1.32
N ASN A 160 20.67 12.22 1.51
CA ASN A 160 20.60 12.91 2.81
C ASN A 160 19.26 13.61 3.05
N GLN A 161 18.35 13.62 2.08
CA GLN A 161 17.08 14.33 2.21
C GLN A 161 15.99 13.39 2.69
N ARG A 162 15.32 13.76 3.79
CA ARG A 162 14.07 13.13 4.22
C ARG A 162 12.92 13.76 3.45
N TYR A 163 12.05 12.94 2.88
CA TYR A 163 10.87 13.40 2.15
C TYR A 163 9.65 13.50 3.04
N TRP A 164 9.40 12.48 3.84
CA TRP A 164 8.38 12.52 4.86
C TRP A 164 8.66 11.52 5.96
N ASP A 165 8.00 11.71 7.09
CA ASP A 165 7.97 10.76 8.18
C ASP A 165 6.59 10.66 8.81
N PHE A 166 6.41 9.54 9.49
CA PHE A 166 5.22 9.15 10.19
C PHE A 166 5.65 8.48 11.49
N GLU A 167 4.94 8.76 12.57
CA GLU A 167 5.13 8.15 13.87
C GLU A 167 3.78 7.95 14.56
N ALA A 168 3.50 6.70 14.91
CA ALA A 168 2.35 6.29 15.70
C ALA A 168 2.81 5.81 17.08
N ARG A 169 2.11 6.29 18.12
CA ARG A 169 2.40 5.99 19.53
C ARG A 169 1.14 5.58 20.24
N ALA A 170 1.17 4.48 20.99
CA ALA A 170 0.03 4.06 21.81
C ALA A 170 0.50 3.64 23.19
N ALA A 171 -0.25 4.02 24.23
CA ALA A 171 0.01 3.63 25.61
C ALA A 171 -1.30 3.26 26.31
N GLY A 172 -1.26 2.22 27.14
CA GLY A 172 -2.45 1.74 27.84
C GLY A 172 -3.50 1.17 26.90
N SER A 173 -4.75 1.64 27.02
CA SER A 173 -5.89 1.19 26.21
C SER A 173 -6.37 2.23 25.18
N ALA A 174 -5.59 3.29 24.96
CA ALA A 174 -5.94 4.34 24.01
C ALA A 174 -5.51 3.97 22.59
N ASP A 175 -6.23 4.51 21.60
CA ASP A 175 -5.85 4.40 20.21
C ASP A 175 -4.51 5.11 19.93
N PRO A 176 -3.76 4.67 18.91
CA PRO A 176 -2.52 5.30 18.53
C PRO A 176 -2.68 6.79 18.22
N THR A 177 -1.92 7.63 18.91
CA THR A 177 -1.70 9.02 18.50
C THR A 177 -0.72 9.04 17.34
N ILE A 178 -1.09 9.74 16.27
CA ILE A 178 -0.32 9.81 15.03
C ILE A 178 0.21 11.21 14.80
N THR A 179 1.47 11.28 14.40
CA THR A 179 2.14 12.48 13.91
C THR A 179 2.83 12.16 12.59
N GLY A 180 2.95 13.14 11.72
CA GLY A 180 3.80 13.02 10.55
C GLY A 180 4.07 14.35 9.90
N HIS A 181 5.13 14.37 9.11
CA HIS A 181 5.66 15.57 8.49
C HIS A 181 6.08 15.29 7.06
N ILE A 182 5.75 16.21 6.15
CA ILE A 182 6.28 16.22 4.78
C ILE A 182 7.31 17.35 4.70
N ASN A 183 8.49 17.04 4.17
CA ASN A 183 9.55 18.02 4.02
C ASN A 183 9.14 19.09 2.98
N PRO A 184 9.03 20.38 3.35
CA PRO A 184 8.69 21.45 2.42
C PRO A 184 9.70 21.58 1.28
N ASP A 185 10.97 21.25 1.52
CA ASP A 185 12.03 21.30 0.52
C ASP A 185 12.12 20.05 -0.37
N MET A 186 11.22 19.06 -0.20
CA MET A 186 11.15 17.88 -1.05
C MET A 186 11.01 18.29 -2.51
N ILE A 187 11.98 17.89 -3.35
CA ILE A 187 11.95 18.17 -4.78
C ILE A 187 10.97 17.20 -5.45
N LEU A 188 9.89 17.76 -5.99
CA LEU A 188 8.89 17.02 -6.77
C LEU A 188 9.31 16.91 -8.24
N LEU A 189 9.86 18.00 -8.80
CA LEU A 189 10.46 17.99 -10.13
C LEU A 189 11.80 18.71 -10.12
N ASP A 190 12.84 18.01 -10.56
CA ASP A 190 14.15 18.60 -10.79
C ASP A 190 14.11 19.61 -11.94
N ALA A 191 14.99 20.62 -11.91
CA ALA A 191 15.14 21.61 -12.97
C ALA A 191 15.50 20.98 -14.33
N ASN A 192 16.21 19.84 -14.32
CA ASN A 192 16.62 19.11 -15.51
C ASN A 192 15.67 17.96 -15.89
N ASP A 193 14.52 17.83 -15.24
CA ASP A 193 13.60 16.74 -15.52
C ASP A 193 13.08 16.81 -16.96
N SER A 194 13.17 15.69 -17.67
CA SER A 194 12.55 15.45 -18.97
C SER A 194 11.10 15.94 -19.10
N MET A 195 10.32 15.94 -18.02
CA MET A 195 8.93 16.42 -18.00
C MET A 195 8.81 17.94 -18.22
N ARG A 196 9.83 18.72 -17.86
CA ARG A 196 9.88 20.19 -18.10
C ARG A 196 10.13 20.56 -19.56
N LYS A 197 10.42 19.59 -20.43
CA LYS A 197 10.56 19.84 -21.88
C LYS A 197 9.23 20.20 -22.56
N THR A 198 8.13 20.02 -21.87
CA THR A 198 6.78 20.44 -22.25
C THR A 198 6.38 21.63 -21.38
N GLU A 199 5.99 22.74 -22.00
CA GLU A 199 5.37 23.86 -21.27
C GLU A 199 4.06 23.39 -20.64
N PHE A 200 3.87 23.69 -19.35
CA PHE A 200 2.62 23.47 -18.63
C PHE A 200 1.67 24.63 -18.94
N ASN A 201 0.60 24.37 -19.68
CA ASN A 201 -0.29 25.41 -20.21
C ASN A 201 -1.66 25.40 -19.55
N GLU A 202 -2.12 24.24 -19.09
CA GLU A 202 -3.44 24.05 -18.51
C GLU A 202 -3.37 23.41 -17.12
N ILE A 203 -4.42 23.59 -16.32
CA ILE A 203 -4.54 22.95 -15.00
C ILE A 203 -4.55 21.41 -15.10
N SER A 204 -5.03 20.88 -16.23
CA SER A 204 -4.95 19.46 -16.57
C SER A 204 -3.50 18.95 -16.65
N ASP A 205 -2.52 19.81 -16.94
CA ASP A 205 -1.10 19.45 -16.95
C ASP A 205 -0.55 19.25 -15.54
N VAL A 206 -1.05 20.02 -14.56
CA VAL A 206 -0.74 19.86 -13.13
C VAL A 206 -1.33 18.54 -12.60
N GLU A 207 -2.56 18.21 -13.00
CA GLU A 207 -3.16 16.90 -12.67
C GLU A 207 -2.31 15.75 -13.24
N ARG A 208 -1.84 15.89 -14.48
CA ARG A 208 -0.98 14.90 -15.13
C ARG A 208 0.36 14.77 -14.43
N LEU A 209 0.91 15.88 -13.95
CA LEU A 209 2.14 15.90 -13.18
C LEU A 209 2.00 15.06 -11.91
N PHE A 210 1.02 15.34 -11.05
CA PHE A 210 0.84 14.58 -9.80
C PHE A 210 0.63 13.09 -10.03
N ARG A 211 -0.16 12.75 -11.06
CA ARG A 211 -0.34 11.36 -11.48
C ARG A 211 0.99 10.71 -11.88
N ASN A 212 1.83 11.42 -12.63
CA ASN A 212 3.15 10.92 -13.03
C ASN A 212 4.13 10.80 -11.86
N LEU A 213 4.06 11.71 -10.88
CA LEU A 213 4.85 11.62 -9.65
C LEU A 213 4.47 10.38 -8.84
N GLY A 214 3.18 10.08 -8.72
CA GLY A 214 2.69 8.83 -8.10
C GLY A 214 3.09 7.57 -8.89
N ILE A 215 3.04 7.63 -10.22
CA ILE A 215 3.44 6.51 -11.09
C ILE A 215 4.96 6.26 -11.07
N ARG A 216 5.79 7.31 -10.96
CA ARG A 216 7.22 7.23 -11.26
C ARG A 216 8.03 6.36 -10.30
N ARG A 217 7.57 6.02 -9.09
CA ARG A 217 8.47 5.35 -8.12
C ARG A 217 7.94 4.21 -7.23
N TRP A 218 6.67 3.81 -7.28
CA TRP A 218 6.19 2.44 -6.92
C TRP A 218 4.65 2.39 -6.97
N ARG A 219 4.07 2.49 -8.17
CA ARG A 219 2.71 1.97 -8.36
C ARG A 219 2.77 0.46 -8.49
N THR A 220 2.89 -0.22 -7.36
CA THR A 220 2.72 -1.66 -7.31
C THR A 220 1.62 -1.97 -6.32
N ASN A 221 0.58 -2.65 -6.79
CA ASN A 221 -0.28 -3.41 -5.90
C ASN A 221 0.60 -4.17 -4.90
N SER A 222 0.40 -3.93 -3.60
CA SER A 222 1.03 -4.72 -2.56
C SER A 222 0.40 -6.11 -2.55
N TYR A 223 1.24 -7.13 -2.66
CA TYR A 223 0.79 -8.51 -2.57
C TYR A 223 1.37 -9.13 -1.30
N TYR A 224 0.50 -9.50 -0.36
CA TYR A 224 0.88 -10.35 0.75
C TYR A 224 0.76 -11.82 0.32
N LEU A 225 1.86 -12.55 0.42
CA LEU A 225 1.90 -13.98 0.13
C LEU A 225 2.00 -14.74 1.46
N PRO A 226 0.91 -15.38 1.93
CA PRO A 226 0.95 -16.04 3.22
C PRO A 226 1.86 -17.28 3.19
N ALA A 227 2.61 -17.48 4.29
CA ALA A 227 3.44 -18.66 4.46
C ALA A 227 2.61 -19.96 4.61
N ALA A 228 1.38 -19.87 5.12
CA ALA A 228 0.46 -21.00 5.24
C ALA A 228 -0.22 -21.28 3.89
N ARG A 229 0.16 -22.37 3.22
CA ARG A 229 -0.18 -22.62 1.81
C ARG A 229 -1.50 -23.38 1.61
N SER A 230 -1.68 -24.53 2.25
CA SER A 230 -2.83 -25.42 1.97
C SER A 230 -4.09 -25.04 2.75
N GLY A 231 -3.97 -24.72 4.04
CA GLY A 231 -5.13 -24.40 4.89
C GLY A 231 -5.90 -23.15 4.43
N ILE A 232 -5.19 -22.15 3.92
CA ILE A 232 -5.79 -20.93 3.39
C ILE A 232 -6.50 -21.20 2.06
N MET A 233 -5.91 -21.98 1.16
CA MET A 233 -6.56 -22.32 -0.10
C MET A 233 -7.77 -23.24 0.10
N GLN A 234 -7.76 -24.10 1.13
CA GLN A 234 -8.89 -24.96 1.47
C GLN A 234 -10.02 -24.21 2.18
N SER A 235 -9.77 -23.04 2.76
CA SER A 235 -10.79 -22.30 3.52
C SER A 235 -11.93 -21.75 2.66
N HIS A 236 -11.71 -21.59 1.35
CA HIS A 236 -12.77 -21.14 0.43
C HIS A 236 -14.01 -22.03 0.48
N GLY A 237 -13.85 -23.35 0.61
CA GLY A 237 -14.96 -24.30 0.69
C GLY A 237 -15.78 -24.10 1.96
N VAL A 238 -15.11 -23.74 3.07
CA VAL A 238 -15.76 -23.40 4.35
C VAL A 238 -16.55 -22.08 4.21
N ILE A 239 -15.96 -21.05 3.59
CA ILE A 239 -16.62 -19.77 3.34
C ILE A 239 -17.86 -19.95 2.45
N ALA A 240 -17.71 -20.64 1.32
CA ALA A 240 -18.82 -20.90 0.39
C ALA A 240 -19.95 -21.67 1.09
N THR A 241 -19.61 -22.68 1.89
CA THR A 241 -20.59 -23.43 2.69
C THR A 241 -21.30 -22.53 3.70
N ALA A 242 -20.58 -21.65 4.40
CA ALA A 242 -21.17 -20.71 5.35
C ALA A 242 -22.09 -19.69 4.67
N LEU A 243 -21.69 -19.15 3.51
CA LEU A 243 -22.52 -18.23 2.72
C LEU A 243 -23.78 -18.91 2.20
N ILE A 244 -23.69 -20.15 1.71
CA ILE A 244 -24.85 -20.93 1.26
C ILE A 244 -25.81 -21.19 2.42
N LYS A 245 -25.30 -21.63 3.59
CA LYS A 245 -26.12 -21.84 4.79
C LYS A 245 -26.85 -20.56 5.21
N ARG A 246 -26.18 -19.40 5.14
CA ARG A 246 -26.79 -18.09 5.43
C ARG A 246 -27.83 -17.65 4.39
N ALA A 247 -27.60 -17.98 3.11
CA ALA A 247 -28.52 -17.65 2.02
C ALA A 247 -29.81 -18.50 2.08
N THR A 248 -29.73 -19.71 2.63
CA THR A 248 -30.92 -20.49 2.97
C THR A 248 -31.53 -19.98 4.27
N ARG A 249 -32.87 -19.88 4.36
CA ARG A 249 -33.60 -19.45 5.59
C ARG A 249 -33.41 -20.39 6.80
N ILE A 250 -32.50 -21.35 6.72
CA ILE A 250 -32.12 -22.30 7.77
C ILE A 250 -30.93 -21.68 8.52
N GLY A 251 -31.15 -20.65 9.36
CA GLY A 251 -30.01 -19.88 9.85
C GLY A 251 -30.27 -18.84 10.95
N LEU A 252 -31.07 -19.18 11.97
CA LEU A 252 -31.06 -18.45 13.25
C LEU A 252 -29.83 -18.81 14.11
N ASP A 253 -28.98 -19.74 13.66
CA ASP A 253 -27.72 -20.04 14.33
C ASP A 253 -26.66 -19.01 13.95
N ARG A 254 -26.07 -18.36 14.96
CA ARG A 254 -24.84 -17.60 14.84
C ARG A 254 -23.71 -18.56 14.45
N LEU A 255 -23.51 -18.76 13.15
CA LEU A 255 -22.28 -19.36 12.66
C LEU A 255 -21.14 -18.37 12.93
N GLU A 256 -20.33 -18.65 13.95
CA GLU A 256 -19.00 -18.06 14.09
C GLU A 256 -18.15 -18.53 12.91
N VAL A 257 -18.23 -17.81 11.80
CA VAL A 257 -17.23 -17.95 10.74
C VAL A 257 -15.97 -17.34 11.32
N SER A 258 -14.92 -18.16 11.52
CA SER A 258 -13.59 -17.66 11.86
C SER A 258 -13.24 -16.55 10.87
N THR A 259 -13.05 -15.33 11.36
CA THR A 259 -12.62 -14.21 10.54
C THR A 259 -11.21 -14.48 10.04
N PHE A 260 -10.95 -14.13 8.79
CA PHE A 260 -9.58 -14.09 8.29
C PHE A 260 -9.02 -12.71 8.58
N SER A 261 -7.73 -12.65 8.90
CA SER A 261 -7.07 -11.36 8.89
C SER A 261 -7.16 -10.72 7.51
N GLY A 262 -7.19 -9.40 7.48
CA GLY A 262 -7.32 -8.61 6.25
C GLY A 262 -6.33 -9.03 5.17
N MET A 263 -5.09 -9.31 5.55
CA MET A 263 -4.05 -9.76 4.62
C MET A 263 -4.40 -11.06 3.89
N ILE A 264 -5.06 -11.99 4.59
CA ILE A 264 -5.48 -13.27 4.01
C ILE A 264 -6.72 -13.06 3.13
N ALA A 265 -7.65 -12.20 3.56
CA ALA A 265 -8.80 -11.83 2.75
C ALA A 265 -8.35 -11.18 1.42
N ASP A 266 -7.39 -10.25 1.49
CA ASP A 266 -6.80 -9.58 0.31
C ASP A 266 -6.16 -10.62 -0.62
N PHE A 267 -5.36 -11.53 -0.08
CA PHE A 267 -4.75 -12.62 -0.87
C PHE A 267 -5.81 -13.48 -1.57
N LEU A 268 -6.82 -13.95 -0.84
CA LEU A 268 -7.89 -14.78 -1.41
C LEU A 268 -8.69 -14.02 -2.48
N GLU A 269 -8.96 -12.73 -2.28
CA GLU A 269 -9.62 -11.89 -3.27
C GLU A 269 -8.80 -11.82 -4.57
N GLN A 270 -7.47 -11.65 -4.47
CA GLN A 270 -6.60 -11.64 -5.65
C GLN A 270 -6.64 -12.97 -6.40
N ILE A 271 -6.67 -14.10 -5.67
CA ILE A 271 -6.81 -15.43 -6.28
C ILE A 271 -8.15 -15.56 -7.00
N VAL A 272 -9.26 -15.22 -6.35
CA VAL A 272 -10.61 -15.29 -6.96
C VAL A 272 -10.73 -14.41 -8.20
N ARG A 273 -10.18 -13.19 -8.15
CA ARG A 273 -10.21 -12.21 -9.24
C ARG A 273 -9.16 -12.43 -10.31
N TYR A 274 -8.29 -13.43 -10.17
CA TYR A 274 -7.15 -13.65 -11.07
C TYR A 274 -7.58 -13.81 -12.54
N LYS A 275 -7.26 -12.84 -13.40
CA LYS A 275 -7.46 -12.95 -14.85
C LYS A 275 -6.11 -12.99 -15.53
N GLU A 276 -5.92 -13.92 -16.46
CA GLU A 276 -4.69 -14.02 -17.23
C GLU A 276 -4.50 -12.74 -18.06
N ARG A 277 -3.47 -11.95 -17.73
CA ARG A 277 -3.19 -10.69 -18.41
C ARG A 277 -2.26 -10.96 -19.59
N LYS A 278 -2.74 -10.68 -20.82
CA LYS A 278 -1.95 -10.79 -22.06
C LYS A 278 -0.78 -9.78 -22.17
N GLY A 279 -0.61 -8.88 -21.21
CA GLY A 279 0.38 -7.80 -21.24
C GLY A 279 1.32 -7.74 -20.02
N SER A 280 1.59 -8.86 -19.35
CA SER A 280 2.56 -8.88 -18.23
C SER A 280 3.93 -8.37 -18.69
N SER A 281 4.65 -7.64 -17.83
CA SER A 281 6.06 -7.30 -18.07
C SER A 281 6.84 -8.53 -18.50
N SER A 282 7.57 -8.43 -19.62
CA SER A 282 8.36 -9.52 -20.17
C SER A 282 9.40 -10.04 -19.17
N SER A 283 9.86 -9.20 -18.24
CA SER A 283 10.79 -9.59 -17.18
C SER A 283 10.17 -10.52 -16.14
N ILE A 284 9.01 -10.15 -15.57
CA ILE A 284 8.31 -10.96 -14.56
C ILE A 284 7.85 -12.29 -15.15
N ARG A 285 7.40 -12.28 -16.41
CA ARG A 285 7.03 -13.51 -17.12
C ARG A 285 8.21 -14.46 -17.24
N ARG A 286 9.40 -13.98 -17.59
CA ARG A 286 10.62 -14.79 -17.65
C ARG A 286 10.98 -15.39 -16.31
N VAL A 287 10.87 -14.60 -15.23
CA VAL A 287 11.12 -15.11 -13.86
C VAL A 287 10.12 -16.21 -13.50
N ALA A 288 8.83 -16.02 -13.80
CA ALA A 288 7.81 -17.04 -13.56
C ALA A 288 8.08 -18.32 -14.36
N GLU A 289 8.34 -18.21 -15.66
CA GLU A 289 8.68 -19.33 -16.54
C GLU A 289 9.93 -20.09 -16.05
N GLN A 290 10.93 -19.37 -15.52
CA GLN A 290 12.12 -19.98 -14.93
C GLN A 290 11.79 -20.73 -13.63
N LEU A 291 11.01 -20.14 -12.72
CA LEU A 291 10.59 -20.82 -11.49
C LEU A 291 9.76 -22.07 -11.80
N GLU A 292 8.86 -22.01 -12.79
CA GLU A 292 8.09 -23.16 -13.22
C GLU A 292 8.98 -24.29 -13.79
N ALA A 293 9.96 -23.93 -14.62
CA ALA A 293 10.86 -24.89 -15.24
C ALA A 293 11.84 -25.52 -14.24
N GLU A 294 12.39 -24.72 -13.31
CA GLU A 294 13.45 -25.15 -12.39
C GLU A 294 12.90 -25.75 -11.08
N LEU A 295 11.79 -25.22 -10.54
CA LEU A 295 11.24 -25.69 -9.26
C LEU A 295 10.06 -26.64 -9.42
N LEU A 296 9.21 -26.44 -10.43
CA LEU A 296 8.00 -27.24 -10.62
C LEU A 296 8.16 -28.33 -11.69
N GLU A 297 9.22 -28.28 -12.49
CA GLU A 297 9.45 -29.14 -13.66
C GLU A 297 8.22 -29.20 -14.58
N GLY A 298 7.49 -28.09 -14.68
CA GLY A 298 6.16 -28.05 -15.25
C GLY A 298 5.74 -26.63 -15.60
N LYS A 299 4.44 -26.42 -15.75
CA LYS A 299 3.81 -25.11 -15.90
C LYS A 299 2.58 -25.02 -15.02
N ILE A 300 2.24 -23.82 -14.56
CA ILE A 300 0.97 -23.56 -13.91
C ILE A 300 -0.03 -23.17 -15.00
N GLU A 301 -1.10 -23.97 -15.12
CA GLU A 301 -2.25 -23.63 -15.95
C GLU A 301 -3.40 -23.20 -15.06
N VAL A 302 -4.04 -22.09 -15.43
CA VAL A 302 -5.24 -21.63 -14.73
C VAL A 302 -6.46 -21.94 -15.58
N LYS A 303 -7.30 -22.85 -15.08
CA LYS A 303 -8.55 -23.23 -15.72
C LYS A 303 -9.69 -22.41 -15.11
N ARG A 304 -10.53 -21.85 -15.98
CA ARG A 304 -11.78 -21.20 -15.60
C ARG A 304 -12.91 -21.82 -16.43
N PRO A 305 -13.66 -22.78 -15.88
CA PRO A 305 -14.75 -23.44 -16.60
C PRO A 305 -15.81 -22.45 -17.11
N THR A 306 -16.07 -21.39 -16.34
CA THR A 306 -16.91 -20.26 -16.73
C THR A 306 -16.28 -18.94 -16.26
N SER A 307 -16.76 -17.81 -16.78
CA SER A 307 -16.27 -16.47 -16.39
C SER A 307 -16.47 -16.13 -14.91
N GLU A 308 -17.48 -16.76 -14.29
CA GLU A 308 -17.89 -16.56 -12.89
C GLU A 308 -17.34 -17.64 -11.94
N ALA A 309 -16.80 -18.74 -12.49
CA ALA A 309 -16.24 -19.81 -11.70
C ALA A 309 -14.92 -19.40 -11.02
N TYR A 310 -14.67 -20.05 -9.88
CA TYR A 310 -13.39 -19.96 -9.18
C TYR A 310 -12.26 -20.49 -10.08
N PRO A 311 -11.11 -19.80 -10.15
CA PRO A 311 -9.98 -20.27 -10.95
C PRO A 311 -9.33 -21.51 -10.33
N GLU A 312 -9.19 -22.56 -11.13
CA GLU A 312 -8.48 -23.78 -10.75
C GLU A 312 -7.03 -23.69 -11.23
N PHE A 313 -6.09 -23.73 -10.29
CA PHE A 313 -4.66 -23.73 -10.58
C PHE A 313 -4.16 -25.17 -10.66
N CYS A 314 -3.75 -25.59 -11.85
CA CYS A 314 -3.26 -26.94 -12.14
C CYS A 314 -1.77 -26.90 -12.47
N THR A 315 -1.00 -27.86 -11.97
CA THR A 315 0.38 -28.07 -12.43
C THR A 315 0.40 -29.10 -13.56
N VAL A 316 0.98 -28.73 -14.70
CA VAL A 316 1.16 -29.61 -15.85
C VAL A 316 2.63 -29.93 -16.01
N GLN A 317 3.00 -31.21 -15.83
CA GLN A 317 4.39 -31.63 -15.98
C GLN A 317 4.81 -31.69 -17.45
N ILE A 318 5.98 -31.13 -17.75
CA ILE A 318 6.57 -31.25 -19.08
C ILE A 318 7.38 -32.54 -19.11
N ARG A 319 6.83 -33.60 -19.71
CA ARG A 319 7.58 -34.87 -19.91
C ARG A 319 8.81 -34.60 -20.79
N ARG A 320 10.01 -34.61 -20.19
CA ARG A 320 11.25 -34.76 -20.96
C ARG A 320 11.24 -36.16 -21.58
N LYS A 321 11.14 -36.26 -22.92
CA LYS A 321 11.49 -37.51 -23.62
C LYS A 321 12.93 -37.82 -23.22
N LYS A 322 13.15 -38.88 -22.43
CA LYS A 322 14.49 -39.46 -22.26
C LYS A 322 14.94 -39.89 -23.66
N ALA A 323 15.91 -39.18 -24.22
CA ALA A 323 16.70 -39.72 -25.32
C ALA A 323 17.53 -40.86 -24.73
N TYR A 324 17.01 -42.09 -24.85
CA TYR A 324 17.84 -43.27 -24.72
C TYR A 324 18.67 -43.33 -26.01
N GLY A 325 19.94 -42.93 -25.89
CA GLY A 325 20.98 -43.20 -26.87
C GLY A 325 21.68 -44.51 -26.54
#